data_AF-A0A7X3R6J3-F1
#
_entry.id   AF-A0A7X3R6J3-F1
#
_cell.length_a   1.000
_cell.length_b   1.000
_cell.length_c   1.000
_cell.angle_alpha   90.00
_cell.angle_beta   90.00
_cell.angle_gamma   90.00
#
_symmetry.space_group_name_H-M   'P 1'
#
loop_
_entity.id
_entity.type
_entity.pdbx_description
1 polymer ?
#
loop_
_entity_poly.entity_id
_entity_poly.type
_entity_poly.pdbx_seq_one_letter_code
_entity_poly.pdbx_strand_id
1 'polypeptide(L)'
;MSVILVILLFLGWQPAVKNARGNELYQQEKYDEALTAYDEALAEDGENPALHYNRGNALYRSEQYPSAVQAYVNALEGEAPVGGRARYNMGNSLYRMGLLKESIEAYKAGLRIEPDDVDMKYNLEYVMRQLQQ
;
A
#
# COMPACT_ATOMS: atom_id res chain seq x y z
N MET A 1 17.75 39.62 9.05
CA MET A 1 17.34 38.22 9.34
C MET A 1 16.49 37.77 8.16
N SER A 2 17.10 37.11 7.19
CA SER A 2 16.60 37.04 5.82
C SER A 2 15.49 36.00 5.64
N VAL A 3 14.42 36.38 4.95
CA VAL A 3 13.21 35.57 4.63
C VAL A 3 13.54 34.21 3.97
N ILE A 4 14.72 34.09 3.36
CA ILE A 4 15.21 32.86 2.71
C ILE A 4 15.46 31.73 3.73
N LEU A 5 15.84 32.04 4.98
CA LEU A 5 16.09 31.01 6.01
C LEU A 5 14.80 30.34 6.52
N VAL A 6 13.65 31.01 6.35
CA VAL A 6 12.34 30.45 6.73
C VAL A 6 11.82 29.48 5.66
N ILE A 7 12.13 29.70 4.37
CA ILE A 7 11.63 28.85 3.28
C ILE A 7 12.31 27.47 3.26
N LEU A 8 13.60 27.39 3.60
CA LEU A 8 14.34 26.12 3.65
C LEU A 8 13.93 25.22 4.84
N LEU A 9 13.24 25.76 5.85
CA LEU A 9 12.70 25.01 6.99
C LEU A 9 11.35 24.33 6.69
N PHE A 10 10.69 24.64 5.56
CA PHE A 10 9.41 24.03 5.18
C PHE A 10 9.56 22.82 4.24
N LEU A 11 10.71 22.65 3.58
CA LEU A 11 10.89 21.58 2.58
C LEU A 11 11.04 20.19 3.22
N GLY A 12 11.49 20.09 4.47
CA GLY A 12 11.52 18.83 5.22
C GLY A 12 10.20 18.46 5.92
N TRP A 13 9.17 19.31 5.78
CA TRP A 13 7.90 19.28 6.54
C TRP A 13 6.67 19.10 5.65
N GLN A 14 6.86 18.48 4.47
CA GLN A 14 5.75 18.11 3.62
C GLN A 14 5.62 16.59 3.60
N PRO A 15 4.41 16.03 3.81
CA PRO A 15 4.15 14.60 3.68
C PRO A 15 4.68 14.03 2.36
N ALA A 16 4.67 14.84 1.30
CA ALA A 16 5.21 14.50 -0.01
C ALA A 16 6.71 14.18 -0.02
N VAL A 17 7.53 14.92 0.74
CA VAL A 17 8.99 14.69 0.80
C VAL A 17 9.30 13.42 1.58
N LYS A 18 8.59 13.21 2.69
CA LYS A 18 8.69 11.97 3.48
C LYS A 18 8.22 10.75 2.69
N ASN A 19 7.13 10.89 1.93
CA ASN A 19 6.66 9.86 1.00
C ASN A 19 7.72 9.54 -0.07
N ALA A 20 8.32 10.57 -0.69
CA ALA A 20 9.36 10.38 -1.69
C ALA A 20 10.58 9.64 -1.12
N ARG A 21 11.01 10.02 0.10
CA ARG A 21 12.07 9.30 0.84
C ARG A 21 11.68 7.85 1.12
N GLY A 22 10.45 7.61 1.58
CA GLY A 22 9.94 6.25 1.81
C GLY A 22 9.95 5.42 0.53
N ASN A 23 9.55 6.00 -0.60
CA ASN A 23 9.59 5.34 -1.90
C ASN A 23 11.03 5.00 -2.31
N GLU A 24 11.98 5.90 -2.12
CA GLU A 24 13.40 5.66 -2.42
C GLU A 24 13.96 4.51 -1.57
N LEU A 25 13.69 4.53 -0.25
CA LEU A 25 14.10 3.47 0.68
C LEU A 25 13.46 2.13 0.32
N TYR A 26 12.20 2.14 -0.11
CA TYR A 26 11.51 0.95 -0.60
C TYR A 26 12.19 0.37 -1.84
N GLN A 27 12.61 1.21 -2.79
CA GLN A 27 13.37 0.73 -3.97
C GLN A 27 14.74 0.17 -3.61
N GLN A 28 15.34 0.63 -2.50
CA GLN A 28 16.57 0.08 -1.93
C GLN A 28 16.33 -1.17 -1.06
N GLU A 29 15.10 -1.69 -1.01
CA GLU A 29 14.68 -2.83 -0.18
C GLU A 29 14.84 -2.60 1.34
N LYS A 30 15.01 -1.34 1.77
CA LYS A 30 15.10 -0.94 3.18
C LYS A 30 13.69 -0.71 3.74
N TYR A 31 12.93 -1.79 3.85
CA TYR A 31 11.50 -1.71 4.12
C TYR A 31 11.17 -1.10 5.49
N ASP A 32 11.93 -1.37 6.54
CA ASP A 32 11.68 -0.79 7.88
C ASP A 32 11.95 0.72 7.93
N GLU A 33 12.99 1.18 7.22
CA GLU A 33 13.27 2.60 7.06
C GLU A 33 12.19 3.29 6.20
N ALA A 34 11.72 2.60 5.14
CA ALA A 34 10.61 3.08 4.33
C ALA A 34 9.32 3.22 5.15
N LEU A 35 9.00 2.23 6.00
CA LEU A 35 7.87 2.28 6.93
C LEU A 35 7.96 3.49 7.87
N THR A 36 9.15 3.72 8.44
CA THR A 36 9.38 4.90 9.30
C THR A 36 9.07 6.19 8.55
N ALA A 37 9.55 6.34 7.31
CA ALA A 37 9.28 7.53 6.50
C ALA A 37 7.79 7.69 6.13
N TYR A 38 7.08 6.59 5.84
CA TYR A 38 5.64 6.63 5.59
C TYR A 38 4.84 6.97 6.86
N ASP A 39 5.21 6.43 8.01
CA ASP A 39 4.57 6.74 9.30
C ASP A 39 4.78 8.21 9.69
N GLU A 40 5.98 8.76 9.44
CA GLU A 40 6.24 10.20 9.61
C GLU A 40 5.40 11.07 8.67
N ALA A 41 5.07 10.59 7.47
CA ALA A 41 4.20 11.29 6.51
C ALA A 41 2.73 11.20 6.94
N LEU A 42 2.28 10.04 7.41
CA LEU A 42 0.93 9.80 7.94
C LEU A 42 0.66 10.57 9.23
N ALA A 43 1.69 10.86 10.03
CA ALA A 43 1.54 11.73 11.19
C ALA A 43 1.10 13.17 10.82
N GLU A 44 1.33 13.60 9.58
CA GLU A 44 0.96 14.91 9.05
C GLU A 44 -0.28 14.85 8.15
N ASP A 45 -0.45 13.77 7.39
CA ASP A 45 -1.57 13.55 6.47
C ASP A 45 -2.14 12.12 6.65
N GLY A 46 -2.83 11.93 7.78
CA GLY A 46 -3.23 10.61 8.28
C GLY A 46 -4.30 9.88 7.47
N GLU A 47 -5.02 10.60 6.61
CA GLU A 47 -6.08 10.04 5.77
C GLU A 47 -5.62 9.80 4.32
N ASN A 48 -4.34 10.07 4.00
CA ASN A 48 -3.83 9.96 2.64
C ASN A 48 -3.84 8.50 2.14
N PRO A 49 -4.65 8.17 1.12
CA PRO A 49 -4.75 6.79 0.66
C PRO A 49 -3.46 6.27 0.01
N ALA A 50 -2.67 7.15 -0.63
CA ALA A 50 -1.43 6.75 -1.28
C ALA A 50 -0.34 6.40 -0.24
N LEU A 51 -0.30 7.11 0.89
CA LEU A 51 0.61 6.79 1.99
C LEU A 51 0.28 5.43 2.61
N HIS A 52 -1.00 5.18 2.91
CA HIS A 52 -1.44 3.88 3.41
C HIS A 52 -1.15 2.74 2.43
N TYR A 53 -1.33 2.97 1.12
CA TYR A 53 -0.97 1.99 0.08
C TYR A 53 0.53 1.69 0.06
N ASN A 54 1.38 2.72 0.08
CA ASN A 54 2.84 2.54 0.07
C ASN A 54 3.33 1.84 1.34
N ARG A 55 2.77 2.20 2.50
CA ARG A 55 2.99 1.52 3.77
C ARG A 55 2.59 0.04 3.70
N GLY A 56 1.44 -0.27 3.11
CA GLY A 56 0.99 -1.64 2.88
C GLY A 56 1.97 -2.45 2.03
N ASN A 57 2.53 -1.85 0.98
CA ASN A 57 3.53 -2.51 0.13
C ASN A 57 4.80 -2.85 0.92
N ALA A 58 5.30 -1.92 1.73
CA ALA A 58 6.45 -2.16 2.59
C ALA A 58 6.18 -3.25 3.64
N LEU A 59 5.01 -3.24 4.28
CA LEU A 59 4.61 -4.30 5.22
C LEU A 59 4.52 -5.66 4.54
N TYR A 60 3.98 -5.73 3.32
CA TYR A 60 3.93 -6.97 2.53
C TYR A 60 5.33 -7.51 2.25
N ARG A 61 6.26 -6.64 1.85
CA ARG A 61 7.66 -7.01 1.58
C ARG A 61 8.40 -7.46 2.84
N SER A 62 8.09 -6.89 4.00
CA SER A 62 8.56 -7.35 5.31
C SER A 62 7.78 -8.56 5.85
N GLU A 63 6.93 -9.20 5.04
CA GLU A 63 6.10 -10.36 5.40
C GLU A 63 5.10 -10.13 6.57
N GLN A 64 4.81 -8.88 6.89
CA GLN A 64 3.85 -8.48 7.92
C GLN A 64 2.43 -8.42 7.34
N TYR A 65 1.94 -9.55 6.83
CA TYR A 65 0.69 -9.60 6.05
C TYR A 65 -0.56 -9.06 6.76
N PRO A 66 -0.82 -9.32 8.06
CA PRO A 66 -1.99 -8.76 8.73
C PRO A 66 -1.97 -7.22 8.75
N SER A 67 -0.82 -6.63 9.06
CA SER A 67 -0.63 -5.18 9.05
C SER A 67 -0.73 -4.61 7.63
N ALA A 68 -0.23 -5.35 6.62
CA ALA A 68 -0.35 -4.96 5.22
C ALA A 68 -1.82 -4.88 4.79
N VAL A 69 -2.65 -5.89 5.15
CA VAL A 69 -4.10 -5.87 4.90
C VAL A 69 -4.74 -4.64 5.54
N GLN A 70 -4.44 -4.34 6.80
CA GLN A 70 -5.00 -3.15 7.46
C GLN A 70 -4.58 -1.85 6.74
N ALA A 71 -3.33 -1.73 6.32
CA ALA A 71 -2.87 -0.57 5.56
C ALA A 71 -3.60 -0.45 4.21
N TYR A 72 -3.84 -1.55 3.50
CA TYR A 72 -4.65 -1.50 2.27
C TYR A 72 -6.12 -1.18 2.52
N VAL A 73 -6.70 -1.61 3.65
CA VAL A 73 -8.05 -1.20 4.06
C VAL A 73 -8.11 0.31 4.26
N ASN A 74 -7.16 0.88 5.01
CA ASN A 74 -7.09 2.33 5.20
C ASN A 74 -6.89 3.07 3.86
N ALA A 75 -6.10 2.52 2.95
CA ALA A 75 -5.92 3.06 1.60
C ALA A 75 -7.20 3.03 0.73
N LEU A 76 -8.24 2.30 1.14
CA LEU A 76 -9.53 2.23 0.45
C LEU A 76 -10.59 3.14 1.08
N GLU A 77 -10.30 3.82 2.19
CA GLU A 77 -11.25 4.72 2.87
C GLU A 77 -11.40 6.07 2.16
N GLY A 78 -10.41 6.49 1.36
CA GLY A 78 -10.42 7.75 0.62
C GLY A 78 -10.44 7.59 -0.90
N GLU A 79 -10.66 8.70 -1.59
CA GLU A 79 -10.63 8.77 -3.05
C GLU A 79 -9.19 8.94 -3.56
N ALA A 80 -8.63 7.88 -4.15
CA ALA A 80 -7.32 7.92 -4.80
C ALA A 80 -7.21 6.85 -5.89
N PRO A 81 -6.35 7.06 -6.91
CA PRO A 81 -6.13 6.09 -8.00
C PRO A 81 -5.23 4.91 -7.56
N VAL A 82 -5.51 4.37 -6.37
CA VAL A 82 -4.83 3.19 -5.81
C VAL A 82 -5.79 2.04 -5.55
N GLY A 83 -7.11 2.24 -5.63
CA GLY A 83 -8.10 1.25 -5.17
C GLY A 83 -7.98 -0.14 -5.81
N GLY A 84 -7.73 -0.22 -7.13
CA GLY A 84 -7.52 -1.49 -7.83
C GLY A 84 -6.28 -2.22 -7.33
N ARG A 85 -5.13 -1.54 -7.38
CA ARG A 85 -3.83 -2.01 -6.87
C ARG A 85 -3.84 -2.36 -5.37
N ALA A 86 -4.52 -1.58 -4.54
CA ALA A 86 -4.65 -1.85 -3.11
C ALA A 86 -5.42 -3.15 -2.85
N ARG A 87 -6.51 -3.39 -3.60
CA ARG A 87 -7.27 -4.65 -3.52
C ARG A 87 -6.50 -5.85 -4.05
N TYR A 88 -5.73 -5.67 -5.12
CA TYR A 88 -4.82 -6.68 -5.62
C TYR A 88 -3.80 -7.09 -4.56
N ASN A 89 -3.10 -6.13 -3.96
CA ASN A 89 -2.10 -6.43 -2.94
C ASN A 89 -2.70 -6.91 -1.63
N MET A 90 -3.92 -6.47 -1.27
CA MET A 90 -4.69 -7.05 -0.17
C MET A 90 -5.00 -8.52 -0.44
N GLY A 91 -5.43 -8.87 -1.65
CA GLY A 91 -5.63 -10.25 -2.08
C GLY A 91 -4.35 -11.09 -1.98
N ASN A 92 -3.21 -10.53 -2.38
CA ASN A 92 -1.91 -11.18 -2.23
C ASN A 92 -1.55 -11.43 -0.75
N SER A 93 -1.74 -10.44 0.13
CA SER A 93 -1.50 -10.60 1.58
C SER A 93 -2.39 -11.67 2.20
N LEU A 94 -3.69 -11.66 1.89
CA LEU A 94 -4.66 -12.63 2.39
C LEU A 94 -4.31 -14.05 1.91
N TYR A 95 -3.86 -14.19 0.66
CA TYR A 95 -3.37 -15.46 0.12
C TYR A 95 -2.16 -15.97 0.90
N ARG A 96 -1.16 -15.11 1.20
CA ARG A 96 0.02 -15.49 2.01
C ARG A 96 -0.35 -15.93 3.43
N MET A 97 -1.49 -15.48 3.94
CA MET A 97 -2.05 -15.89 5.24
C MET A 97 -2.90 -17.18 5.16
N GLY A 98 -3.11 -17.76 3.97
CA GLY A 98 -4.00 -18.91 3.78
C GLY A 98 -5.50 -18.56 3.82
N LEU A 99 -5.86 -17.28 3.86
CA LEU A 99 -7.23 -16.79 3.87
C LEU A 99 -7.78 -16.73 2.43
N LEU A 100 -7.96 -17.92 1.84
CA LEU A 100 -8.24 -18.06 0.41
C LEU A 100 -9.57 -17.43 -0.02
N LYS A 101 -10.62 -17.52 0.82
CA LYS A 101 -11.94 -16.97 0.49
C LYS A 101 -11.91 -15.43 0.46
N GLU A 102 -11.26 -14.84 1.44
CA GLU A 102 -11.08 -13.40 1.58
C GLU A 102 -10.18 -12.86 0.46
N SER A 103 -9.13 -13.60 0.10
CA SER A 103 -8.27 -13.28 -1.04
C SER A 103 -9.05 -13.22 -2.36
N ILE A 104 -9.92 -14.21 -2.61
CA ILE A 104 -10.82 -14.24 -3.78
C ILE A 104 -11.71 -13.00 -3.82
N GLU A 105 -12.33 -12.63 -2.70
CA GLU A 105 -13.20 -11.47 -2.65
C GLU A 105 -12.43 -10.15 -2.86
N ALA A 106 -11.21 -10.05 -2.37
CA ALA A 106 -10.32 -8.92 -2.63
C ALA A 106 -10.00 -8.77 -4.13
N TYR A 107 -9.59 -9.86 -4.80
CA TYR A 107 -9.32 -9.82 -6.24
C TYR A 107 -10.56 -9.49 -7.07
N LYS A 108 -11.72 -10.11 -6.77
CA LYS A 108 -12.98 -9.75 -7.45
C LYS A 108 -13.31 -8.27 -7.26
N ALA A 109 -13.07 -7.71 -6.07
CA ALA A 109 -13.30 -6.30 -5.81
C ALA A 109 -12.31 -5.38 -6.54
N GLY A 110 -11.07 -5.82 -6.78
CA GLY A 110 -10.10 -5.11 -7.62
C GLY A 110 -10.49 -5.15 -9.10
N LEU A 111 -10.91 -6.31 -9.61
CA LEU A 111 -11.39 -6.48 -11.00
C LEU A 111 -12.68 -5.71 -11.30
N ARG A 112 -13.47 -5.34 -10.29
CA ARG A 112 -14.59 -4.39 -10.48
C ARG A 112 -14.11 -2.96 -10.79
N ILE A 113 -12.89 -2.59 -10.42
CA ILE A 113 -12.26 -1.30 -10.77
C ILE A 113 -11.47 -1.46 -12.07
N GLU A 114 -10.62 -2.47 -12.15
CA GLU A 114 -9.67 -2.70 -13.26
C GLU A 114 -10.00 -4.05 -13.93
N PRO A 115 -11.07 -4.13 -14.74
CA PRO A 115 -11.58 -5.39 -15.27
C PRO A 115 -10.64 -6.10 -16.24
N ASP A 116 -9.64 -5.40 -16.77
CA ASP A 116 -8.68 -5.93 -17.73
C ASP A 116 -7.32 -6.29 -17.11
N ASP A 117 -7.16 -6.17 -15.79
CA ASP A 117 -5.94 -6.57 -15.10
C ASP A 117 -5.70 -8.09 -15.20
N VAL A 118 -4.66 -8.46 -15.96
CA VAL A 118 -4.33 -9.86 -16.28
C VAL A 118 -3.73 -10.57 -15.07
N ASP A 119 -2.89 -9.89 -14.29
CA ASP A 119 -2.23 -10.47 -13.11
C ASP A 119 -3.25 -10.79 -12.02
N MET A 120 -4.24 -9.92 -11.83
CA MET A 120 -5.33 -10.12 -10.89
C MET A 120 -6.26 -11.27 -11.31
N LYS A 121 -6.57 -11.40 -12.59
CA LYS A 121 -7.31 -12.58 -13.11
C LYS A 121 -6.53 -13.87 -12.87
N TYR A 122 -5.25 -13.87 -13.21
CA TYR A 122 -4.38 -15.04 -13.01
C TYR A 122 -4.31 -15.45 -11.54
N ASN A 123 -4.08 -14.49 -10.63
CA ASN A 123 -4.01 -14.77 -9.19
C ASN A 123 -5.36 -15.23 -8.64
N LEU A 124 -6.47 -14.64 -9.07
CA LEU A 124 -7.81 -15.09 -8.70
C LEU A 124 -8.04 -16.54 -9.09
N GLU A 125 -7.77 -16.91 -10.35
CA GLU A 125 -7.91 -18.29 -10.83
C GLU A 125 -7.01 -19.25 -10.05
N TYR A 126 -5.77 -18.85 -9.78
CA TYR A 126 -4.83 -19.64 -8.99
C TYR A 126 -5.39 -19.94 -7.60
N VAL A 127 -5.86 -18.92 -6.87
CA VAL A 127 -6.43 -19.08 -5.53
C VAL A 127 -7.72 -19.91 -5.55
N MET A 128 -8.57 -19.73 -6.58
CA MET A 128 -9.79 -20.54 -6.75
C MET A 128 -9.48 -22.02 -6.94
N ARG A 129 -8.43 -22.37 -7.69
CA ARG A 129 -7.99 -23.77 -7.85
C ARG A 129 -7.48 -24.37 -6.54
N GLN A 130 -6.79 -23.59 -5.71
CA GLN A 130 -6.31 -24.03 -4.40
C GLN A 130 -7.45 -24.31 -3.43
N LEU A 131 -8.54 -23.52 -3.46
CA LEU A 131 -9.70 -23.71 -2.57
C LEU A 131 -10.52 -24.98 -2.90
N GLN A 132 -10.38 -25.53 -4.11
CA GLN A 132 -11.10 -26.72 -4.58
C GLN A 132 -10.37 -28.05 -4.31
N GLN A 133 -9.14 -28.00 -3.82
CA GLN A 133 -8.31 -29.16 -3.47
C GLN A 133 -8.45 -29.48 -1.99
#